data_AF-A0A2K3N0V9-F1
#
_entry.id   AF-A0A2K3N0V9-F1
#
_cell.length_a   1.000
_cell.length_b   1.000
_cell.length_c   1.000
_cell.angle_alpha   90.00
_cell.angle_beta   90.00
_cell.angle_gamma   90.00
#
_symmetry.space_group_name_H-M   'P 1'
#
loop_
_entity.id
_entity.type
_entity.pdbx_description
1 polymer ?
#
loop_
_entity_poly.entity_id
_entity_poly.type
_entity_poly.pdbx_seq_one_letter_code
_entity_poly.pdbx_strand_id
1 'polypeptide(L)'
;MISPELIAGMLFLPSMADNEAIDIVGVERFSSYKGYASSFRFSGDYMDDKDVDALGRRKTRIVAIDALCGPGMRQYREKYLLREINKAFCGFLQQSKYQQYKKIPQENFDAVTSTSMETSEGENSYQDIRNSHNDSVMMEKSNDIGVATGNWGCGAFGGDPEVKTIIQWLAASQAQRPFIAYYTFGLGELQKLDKVACWILSQRWTVGDLWNMLVEYSTSRSKGETNVGFLKWLLPSVYAHGSGMD
;
A
#
# COMPACT_ATOMS: atom_id res chain seq x y z
N MET A 1 5.82 15.44 -10.97
CA MET A 1 5.44 16.88 -10.95
C MET A 1 3.94 17.14 -11.09
N ILE A 2 3.09 16.14 -11.38
CA ILE A 2 1.65 16.38 -11.55
C ILE A 2 0.91 16.81 -10.28
N SER A 3 1.51 16.56 -9.12
CA SER A 3 1.04 16.97 -7.79
C SER A 3 2.24 17.58 -7.04
N PRO A 4 2.52 18.88 -7.23
CA PRO A 4 3.73 19.53 -6.70
C PRO A 4 3.73 19.65 -5.18
N GLU A 5 2.57 19.58 -4.51
CA GLU A 5 2.45 19.58 -3.05
C GLU A 5 3.27 18.48 -2.38
N LEU A 6 3.44 17.34 -3.06
CA LEU A 6 4.28 16.23 -2.58
C LEU A 6 5.75 16.62 -2.39
N ILE A 7 6.23 17.64 -3.10
CA ILE A 7 7.61 18.12 -3.02
C ILE A 7 7.84 18.82 -1.68
N ALA A 8 6.82 19.44 -1.08
CA ALA A 8 6.94 20.12 0.20
C ALA A 8 7.39 19.16 1.32
N GLY A 9 7.04 17.87 1.22
CA GLY A 9 7.50 16.84 2.15
C GLY A 9 9.03 16.74 2.25
N MET A 10 9.76 17.07 1.18
CA MET A 10 11.23 17.06 1.19
C MET A 10 11.85 18.09 2.16
N LEU A 11 11.08 19.07 2.62
CA LEU A 11 11.57 20.10 3.55
C LEU A 11 11.66 19.61 4.99
N PHE A 12 10.82 18.66 5.39
CA PHE A 12 10.63 18.30 6.80
C PHE A 12 10.52 16.79 7.07
N LEU A 13 10.46 15.95 6.05
CA LEU A 13 10.43 14.49 6.22
C LEU A 13 11.85 13.91 6.12
N PRO A 14 12.35 13.22 7.17
CA PRO A 14 13.64 12.55 7.11
C PRO A 14 13.60 11.33 6.17
N SER A 15 14.77 10.78 5.88
CA SER A 15 14.88 9.50 5.17
C SER A 15 14.21 8.40 5.98
N MET A 16 13.32 7.63 5.33
CA MET A 16 12.58 6.56 5.98
C MET A 16 13.51 5.43 6.43
N ALA A 17 13.37 5.00 7.68
CA ALA A 17 13.91 3.73 8.16
C ALA A 17 13.13 2.53 7.58
N ASP A 18 13.66 1.31 7.72
CA ASP A 18 13.06 0.09 7.15
C ASP A 18 11.63 -0.20 7.64
N ASN A 19 11.23 0.35 8.78
CA ASN A 19 9.91 0.20 9.39
C ASN A 19 9.03 1.45 9.27
N GLU A 20 9.38 2.42 8.43
CA GLU A 20 8.63 3.66 8.25
C GLU A 20 7.97 3.77 6.88
N ALA A 21 6.85 4.46 6.81
CA ALA A 21 6.18 4.84 5.58
C ALA A 21 5.60 6.25 5.77
N ILE A 22 5.49 7.02 4.68
CA ILE A 22 4.93 8.37 4.72
C ILE A 22 3.53 8.33 4.12
N ASP A 23 2.53 8.73 4.89
CA ASP A 23 1.13 8.82 4.48
C ASP A 23 0.73 10.27 4.23
N ILE A 24 0.29 10.57 3.01
CA ILE A 24 -0.04 11.92 2.55
C ILE A 24 -1.48 11.93 2.06
N VAL A 25 -2.30 12.82 2.62
CA VAL A 25 -3.72 12.91 2.27
C VAL A 25 -4.10 14.34 1.93
N GLY A 26 -4.99 14.48 0.95
CA GLY A 26 -5.43 15.78 0.45
C GLY A 26 -4.73 16.23 -0.81
N VAL A 27 -3.90 15.37 -1.40
CA VAL A 27 -3.07 15.73 -2.56
C VAL A 27 -3.94 16.05 -3.76
N GLU A 28 -3.74 17.22 -4.34
CA GLU A 28 -4.38 17.64 -5.57
C GLU A 28 -3.47 17.35 -6.78
N ARG A 29 -4.08 16.95 -7.90
CA ARG A 29 -3.40 16.87 -9.19
C ARG A 29 -3.67 18.13 -9.99
N PHE A 30 -2.62 18.74 -10.53
CA PHE A 30 -2.68 20.00 -11.28
C PHE A 30 -2.35 19.83 -12.77
N SER A 31 -1.68 18.73 -13.15
CA SER A 31 -1.19 18.57 -14.52
C SER A 31 -1.50 17.21 -15.14
N SER A 32 -1.83 17.25 -16.43
CA SER A 32 -1.86 16.09 -17.32
C SER A 32 -0.48 15.84 -17.91
N TYR A 33 -0.16 14.57 -18.19
CA TYR A 33 1.10 14.19 -18.81
C TYR A 33 0.94 13.03 -19.79
N LYS A 34 1.90 12.90 -20.70
CA LYS A 34 2.08 11.76 -21.59
C LYS A 34 3.53 11.27 -21.54
N GLY A 35 3.73 10.00 -21.91
CA GLY A 35 5.05 9.38 -21.93
C GLY A 35 5.64 9.10 -20.55
N TYR A 36 6.85 8.58 -20.54
CA TYR A 36 7.60 8.20 -19.35
C TYR A 36 9.11 8.36 -19.57
N ALA A 37 9.86 8.63 -18.49
CA ALA A 37 11.30 8.91 -18.55
C ALA A 37 11.64 9.99 -19.60
N SER A 38 12.52 9.69 -20.56
CA SER A 38 12.93 10.65 -21.61
C SER A 38 11.79 11.14 -22.50
N SER A 39 10.70 10.36 -22.61
CA SER A 39 9.51 10.72 -23.38
C SER A 39 8.45 11.49 -22.58
N PHE A 40 8.68 11.72 -21.27
CA PHE A 40 7.75 12.43 -20.41
C PHE A 40 7.50 13.86 -20.92
N ARG A 41 6.23 14.24 -21.11
CA ARG A 41 5.82 15.58 -21.54
C ARG A 41 4.59 16.02 -20.76
N PHE A 42 4.59 17.28 -20.35
CA PHE A 42 3.37 17.96 -19.90
C PHE A 42 2.36 17.97 -21.04
N SER A 43 1.10 17.70 -20.74
CA SER A 43 0.04 17.57 -21.75
C SER A 43 -1.19 18.43 -21.46
N GLY A 44 -1.02 19.52 -20.70
CA GLY A 44 -2.09 20.44 -20.31
C GLY A 44 -2.43 20.37 -18.83
N ASP A 45 -3.23 21.33 -18.40
CA ASP A 45 -3.70 21.41 -17.02
C ASP A 45 -4.63 20.23 -16.69
N TYR A 46 -4.80 19.98 -15.39
CA TYR A 46 -5.74 18.99 -14.89
C TYR A 46 -6.58 19.64 -13.79
N MET A 47 -7.90 19.61 -13.98
CA MET A 47 -8.86 20.04 -12.96
C MET A 47 -9.23 18.81 -12.12
N ASP A 48 -8.71 18.73 -10.89
CA ASP A 48 -9.06 17.64 -9.97
C ASP A 48 -10.48 17.88 -9.41
N ASP A 49 -11.43 17.12 -9.93
CA ASP A 49 -12.85 17.17 -9.57
C ASP A 49 -13.22 16.24 -8.42
N LYS A 50 -12.23 15.60 -7.78
CA LYS A 50 -12.48 14.74 -6.61
C LYS A 50 -13.10 15.53 -5.47
N ASP A 51 -14.04 14.85 -4.81
CA ASP A 51 -14.61 15.28 -3.55
C ASP A 51 -13.55 15.66 -2.51
N VAL A 52 -13.96 16.51 -1.59
CA VAL A 52 -13.23 16.81 -0.36
C VAL A 52 -13.81 16.03 0.83
N ASP A 53 -12.98 15.82 1.85
CA ASP A 53 -13.40 15.28 3.14
C ASP A 53 -13.89 16.39 4.09
N ALA A 54 -14.25 16.01 5.32
CA ALA A 54 -14.76 16.94 6.33
C ALA A 54 -13.74 18.02 6.77
N LEU A 55 -12.44 17.82 6.48
CA LEU A 55 -11.39 18.80 6.77
C LEU A 55 -11.01 19.62 5.52
N GLY A 56 -11.83 19.56 4.45
CA GLY A 56 -11.58 20.29 3.21
C GLY A 56 -10.43 19.72 2.36
N ARG A 57 -9.93 18.52 2.68
CA ARG A 57 -8.84 17.88 1.92
C ARG A 57 -9.41 17.04 0.80
N ARG A 58 -8.77 17.03 -0.38
CA ARG A 58 -9.15 16.12 -1.47
C ARG A 58 -9.13 14.67 -0.99
N LYS A 59 -10.09 13.85 -1.44
CA LYS A 59 -10.12 12.40 -1.17
C LYS A 59 -9.09 11.64 -2.00
N THR A 60 -7.84 12.09 -1.94
CA THR A 60 -6.65 11.44 -2.49
C THR A 60 -5.73 11.10 -1.34
N ARG A 61 -5.33 9.83 -1.24
CA ARG A 61 -4.35 9.34 -0.27
C ARG A 61 -3.21 8.66 -1.02
N ILE A 62 -1.98 9.04 -0.71
CA ILE A 62 -0.75 8.50 -1.29
C ILE A 62 0.13 8.04 -0.14
N VAL A 63 0.57 6.79 -0.21
CA VAL A 63 1.55 6.25 0.74
C VAL A 63 2.87 6.03 0.01
N ALA A 64 3.93 6.66 0.51
CA ALA A 64 5.28 6.45 0.00
C ALA A 64 5.99 5.35 0.79
N ILE A 65 6.51 4.37 0.04
CA ILE A 65 7.33 3.25 0.53
C ILE A 65 8.53 3.05 -0.40
N ASP A 66 9.72 2.85 0.16
CA ASP A 66 10.95 2.66 -0.59
C ASP A 66 11.33 1.17 -0.70
N ALA A 67 11.58 0.69 -1.92
CA ALA A 67 12.12 -0.66 -2.15
C ALA A 67 13.65 -0.66 -2.06
N LEU A 68 14.25 -1.82 -1.84
CA LEU A 68 15.70 -1.98 -1.91
C LEU A 68 16.22 -1.69 -3.32
N CYS A 69 17.31 -0.92 -3.41
CA CYS A 69 17.95 -0.59 -4.67
C CYS A 69 19.03 -1.61 -5.05
N GLY A 70 18.95 -2.15 -6.26
CA GLY A 70 19.93 -3.10 -6.82
C GLY A 70 20.15 -4.35 -5.94
N PRO A 71 19.09 -5.06 -5.51
CA PRO A 71 19.29 -6.17 -4.58
C PRO A 71 19.96 -7.38 -5.26
N GLY A 72 19.84 -7.53 -6.59
CA GLY A 72 20.41 -8.67 -7.33
C GLY A 72 19.87 -9.99 -6.78
N MET A 73 20.73 -11.02 -6.67
CA MET A 73 20.32 -12.30 -6.06
C MET A 73 20.08 -12.23 -4.56
N ARG A 74 20.45 -11.12 -3.88
CA ARG A 74 20.21 -10.98 -2.45
C ARG A 74 18.71 -10.86 -2.13
N GLN A 75 17.89 -10.38 -3.07
CA GLN A 75 16.44 -10.23 -2.85
C GLN A 75 15.74 -11.52 -2.43
N TYR A 76 16.28 -12.69 -2.82
CA TYR A 76 15.73 -13.99 -2.48
C TYR A 76 16.16 -14.50 -1.10
N ARG A 77 17.07 -13.82 -0.39
CA ARG A 77 17.37 -14.23 0.99
C ARG A 77 16.25 -13.76 1.90
N GLU A 78 15.85 -14.62 2.82
CA GLU A 78 14.72 -14.41 3.74
C GLU A 78 14.71 -13.04 4.41
N LYS A 79 15.87 -12.57 4.90
CA LYS A 79 15.98 -11.24 5.54
C LYS A 79 15.54 -10.07 4.65
N TYR A 80 15.79 -10.15 3.34
CA TYR A 80 15.41 -9.09 2.39
C TYR A 80 13.95 -9.25 1.95
N LEU A 81 13.46 -10.48 1.81
CA LEU A 81 12.02 -10.71 1.63
C LEU A 81 11.23 -10.10 2.80
N LEU A 82 11.68 -10.36 4.03
CA LEU A 82 11.04 -9.87 5.25
C LEU A 82 11.09 -8.34 5.33
N ARG A 83 12.23 -7.72 4.99
CA ARG A 83 12.34 -6.25 4.91
C ARG A 83 11.30 -5.66 3.97
N GLU A 84 11.18 -6.22 2.77
CA GLU A 84 10.29 -5.68 1.73
C GLU A 84 8.81 -5.92 2.06
N ILE A 85 8.46 -7.06 2.65
CA ILE A 85 7.10 -7.30 3.16
C ILE A 85 6.78 -6.34 4.30
N ASN A 86 7.68 -6.17 5.27
CA ASN A 86 7.44 -5.28 6.42
C ASN A 86 7.31 -3.82 5.98
N LYS A 87 8.10 -3.38 5.00
CA LYS A 87 7.98 -2.04 4.41
C LYS A 87 6.62 -1.84 3.73
N ALA A 88 6.20 -2.78 2.88
CA ALA A 88 4.89 -2.73 2.24
C ALA A 88 3.76 -2.78 3.28
N PHE A 89 3.86 -3.67 4.27
CA PHE A 89 2.91 -3.79 5.36
C PHE A 89 2.79 -2.48 6.16
N CYS A 90 3.91 -1.84 6.50
CA CYS A 90 3.91 -0.55 7.19
C CYS A 90 3.13 0.51 6.40
N GLY A 91 3.31 0.58 5.08
CA GLY A 91 2.54 1.49 4.23
C GLY A 91 1.07 1.10 4.06
N PHE A 92 0.76 -0.20 4.05
CA PHE A 92 -0.61 -0.67 3.83
C PHE A 92 -1.44 -0.67 5.10
N LEU A 93 -0.82 -0.72 6.28
CA LEU A 93 -1.49 -0.71 7.56
C LEU A 93 -2.24 0.61 7.76
N GLN A 94 -3.56 0.55 7.64
CA GLN A 94 -4.39 1.72 7.91
C GLN A 94 -4.57 1.87 9.42
N GLN A 95 -3.91 2.86 10.01
CA GLN A 95 -4.28 3.30 11.34
C GLN A 95 -5.61 4.06 11.24
N SER A 96 -6.65 3.57 11.91
CA SER A 96 -7.99 4.15 12.02
C SER A 96 -8.04 5.56 12.65
N LYS A 97 -6.89 6.19 12.90
CA LYS A 97 -6.74 7.53 13.48
C LYS A 97 -7.47 8.63 12.70
N TYR A 98 -7.76 8.42 11.42
CA TYR A 98 -8.59 9.35 10.62
C TYR A 98 -10.02 9.53 11.17
N GLN A 99 -10.54 8.55 11.90
CA GLN A 99 -11.86 8.64 12.53
C GLN A 99 -11.85 9.50 13.80
N GLN A 100 -10.71 9.67 14.48
CA GLN A 100 -10.62 10.49 15.69
C GLN A 100 -10.72 12.00 15.36
N TYR A 101 -10.13 12.46 14.27
CA TYR A 101 -10.22 13.88 13.86
C TYR A 101 -11.60 14.30 13.38
N LYS A 102 -12.46 13.35 12.97
CA LYS A 102 -13.88 13.62 12.68
C LYS A 102 -14.75 13.76 13.94
N LYS A 103 -14.22 13.44 15.12
CA LYS A 103 -14.92 13.58 16.42
C LYS A 103 -14.70 14.94 17.07
N ILE A 104 -13.87 15.81 16.50
CA ILE A 104 -13.71 17.19 16.99
C ILE A 104 -14.83 18.01 16.34
N PRO A 105 -15.84 18.48 17.09
CA PRO A 105 -16.79 19.46 16.56
C PRO A 105 -16.01 20.69 16.11
N GLN A 106 -16.43 21.26 15.00
CA GLN A 106 -15.93 22.53 14.50
C GLN A 106 -16.39 23.62 15.49
N GLU A 107 -15.69 23.75 16.62
CA GLU A 107 -15.90 24.87 17.51
C GLU A 107 -15.45 26.13 16.79
N ASN A 108 -16.41 27.03 16.68
CA ASN A 108 -16.37 28.30 15.97
C ASN A 108 -15.02 28.99 16.08
N PHE A 109 -14.35 29.16 14.94
CA PHE A 109 -13.22 30.05 14.79
C PHE A 109 -13.72 31.50 14.68
N ASP A 110 -14.48 31.95 15.67
CA ASP A 110 -14.88 33.35 15.82
C ASP A 110 -14.74 33.73 17.29
N ALA A 111 -13.85 34.70 17.53
CA ALA A 111 -13.53 35.36 18.79
C ALA A 111 -12.53 34.66 19.75
N VAL A 112 -11.24 35.01 19.64
CA VAL A 112 -10.45 35.45 20.81
C VAL A 112 -9.45 36.52 20.37
N THR A 113 -9.87 37.77 20.53
CA THR A 113 -8.99 38.90 20.84
C THR A 113 -8.79 38.91 22.35
N SER A 114 -7.56 39.17 22.81
CA SER A 114 -7.16 39.67 24.15
C SER A 114 -7.33 38.81 25.41
N THR A 115 -6.17 38.49 26.02
CA THR A 115 -5.79 38.83 27.42
C THR A 115 -5.96 37.80 28.57
N SER A 116 -4.78 37.47 29.14
CA SER A 116 -4.38 37.14 30.55
C SER A 116 -4.76 35.83 31.28
N MET A 117 -3.69 35.10 31.64
CA MET A 117 -3.27 34.54 32.95
C MET A 117 -4.26 34.07 34.04
N GLU A 118 -3.94 32.85 34.52
CA GLU A 118 -3.96 32.27 35.89
C GLU A 118 -5.13 31.41 36.43
N THR A 119 -4.76 30.14 36.67
CA THR A 119 -5.02 29.22 37.82
C THR A 119 -6.40 28.64 38.17
N SER A 120 -6.34 27.32 38.46
CA SER A 120 -6.96 26.57 39.58
C SER A 120 -7.94 25.44 39.22
N GLU A 121 -7.88 24.43 40.09
CA GLU A 121 -8.41 23.06 40.04
C GLU A 121 -9.95 22.99 40.10
N GLY A 122 -10.53 21.91 39.58
CA GLY A 122 -11.93 21.57 39.82
C GLY A 122 -12.47 20.51 38.89
N GLU A 123 -12.71 19.32 39.43
CA GLU A 123 -13.47 18.22 38.81
C GLU A 123 -14.86 18.69 38.35
N ASN A 124 -15.34 18.22 37.19
CA ASN A 124 -16.72 17.77 37.07
C ASN A 124 -17.01 16.95 35.81
N SER A 125 -17.77 15.89 36.05
CA SER A 125 -18.32 14.92 35.12
C SER A 125 -19.20 15.55 34.04
N TYR A 126 -19.04 15.12 32.79
CA TYR A 126 -20.05 15.32 31.74
C TYR A 126 -20.52 13.97 31.20
N GLN A 127 -21.84 13.79 31.28
CA GLN A 127 -22.59 12.61 30.90
C GLN A 127 -22.53 12.37 29.39
N ASP A 128 -22.38 11.09 29.06
CA ASP A 128 -22.30 10.49 27.73
C ASP A 128 -23.67 10.57 27.02
N ILE A 129 -23.83 11.43 26.02
CA ILE A 129 -24.95 11.37 25.06
C ILE A 129 -24.43 10.68 23.80
N ARG A 130 -24.55 9.34 23.77
CA ARG A 130 -24.22 8.51 22.60
C ARG A 130 -25.26 8.68 21.50
N ASN A 131 -24.87 9.34 20.41
CA ASN A 131 -25.63 9.30 19.16
C ASN A 131 -25.18 8.08 18.32
N SER A 132 -25.68 6.90 18.70
CA SER A 132 -25.26 5.58 18.19
C SER A 132 -25.56 5.30 16.71
N HIS A 133 -26.30 6.17 16.01
CA HIS A 133 -26.78 5.89 14.64
C HIS A 133 -25.86 6.39 13.51
N ASN A 134 -24.96 7.35 13.78
CA ASN A 134 -24.04 7.86 12.75
C ASN A 134 -22.67 7.16 12.74
N ASP A 135 -22.30 6.47 13.84
CA ASP A 135 -21.03 5.75 13.95
C ASP A 135 -21.00 4.48 13.08
N SER A 136 -22.14 3.81 12.89
CA SER A 136 -22.22 2.58 12.08
C SER A 136 -22.02 2.85 10.58
N VAL A 137 -22.74 3.84 10.03
CA VAL A 137 -22.71 4.18 8.60
C VAL A 137 -21.34 4.73 8.16
N MET A 138 -20.61 5.38 9.06
CA MET A 138 -19.29 5.97 8.78
C MET A 138 -18.13 4.97 8.92
N MET A 139 -18.24 3.98 9.82
CA MET A 139 -17.28 2.88 9.92
C MET A 139 -17.37 1.91 8.74
N GLU A 140 -18.56 1.72 8.17
CA GLU A 140 -18.75 0.85 7.00
C GLU A 140 -17.93 1.31 5.78
N LYS A 141 -17.79 2.63 5.55
CA LYS A 141 -17.04 3.15 4.39
C LYS A 141 -15.52 2.98 4.45
N SER A 142 -14.92 2.76 5.63
CA SER A 142 -13.47 2.52 5.72
C SER A 142 -13.06 1.09 5.39
N ASN A 143 -14.01 0.13 5.46
CA ASN A 143 -13.73 -1.28 5.23
C ASN A 143 -13.59 -1.66 3.75
N ASP A 144 -13.91 -0.75 2.82
CA ASP A 144 -13.82 -0.99 1.37
C ASP A 144 -12.56 -0.38 0.71
N ILE A 145 -11.63 0.19 1.48
CA ILE A 145 -10.45 0.85 0.91
C ILE A 145 -9.33 -0.18 0.65
N GLY A 146 -9.21 -0.62 -0.60
CA GLY A 146 -8.10 -1.44 -1.09
C GLY A 146 -6.80 -0.68 -1.36
N VAL A 147 -5.82 -1.37 -1.94
CA VAL A 147 -4.50 -0.83 -2.31
C VAL A 147 -4.37 -0.76 -3.82
N ALA A 148 -4.09 0.42 -4.38
CA ALA A 148 -3.71 0.58 -5.79
C ALA A 148 -2.18 0.65 -5.92
N THR A 149 -1.56 -0.28 -6.65
CA THR A 149 -0.09 -0.39 -6.76
C THR A 149 0.33 -1.02 -8.09
N GLY A 150 1.62 -1.29 -8.28
CA GLY A 150 2.16 -1.98 -9.45
C GLY A 150 3.55 -2.54 -9.20
N ASN A 151 4.42 -2.45 -10.21
CA ASN A 151 5.77 -3.02 -10.25
C ASN A 151 6.78 -2.28 -9.32
N TRP A 152 6.45 -2.20 -8.02
CA TRP A 152 7.22 -1.52 -6.99
C TRP A 152 8.65 -2.05 -6.90
N GLY A 153 9.62 -1.16 -7.12
CA GLY A 153 11.04 -1.49 -7.08
C GLY A 153 11.58 -2.34 -8.24
N CYS A 154 10.79 -2.59 -9.29
CA CYS A 154 11.20 -3.52 -10.36
C CYS A 154 11.86 -2.84 -11.58
N GLY A 155 11.78 -1.51 -11.67
CA GLY A 155 12.42 -0.73 -12.74
C GLY A 155 13.88 -0.41 -12.42
N ALA A 156 14.19 0.86 -12.18
CA ALA A 156 15.55 1.32 -11.86
C ALA A 156 16.20 0.60 -10.67
N PHE A 157 15.39 0.03 -9.76
CA PHE A 157 15.88 -0.66 -8.57
C PHE A 157 16.13 -2.16 -8.80
N GLY A 158 15.70 -2.73 -9.93
CA GLY A 158 16.06 -4.09 -10.34
C GLY A 158 15.49 -5.23 -9.49
N GLY A 159 14.36 -5.02 -8.82
CA GLY A 159 13.61 -6.08 -8.15
C GLY A 159 12.91 -7.03 -9.13
N ASP A 160 12.73 -8.27 -8.71
CA ASP A 160 11.98 -9.30 -9.42
C ASP A 160 10.46 -9.00 -9.32
N PRO A 161 9.77 -8.76 -10.45
CA PRO A 161 8.37 -8.37 -10.45
C PRO A 161 7.43 -9.49 -9.97
N GLU A 162 7.75 -10.75 -10.23
CA GLU A 162 6.93 -11.87 -9.79
C GLU A 162 6.97 -11.98 -8.26
N VAL A 163 8.18 -11.89 -7.67
CA VAL A 163 8.36 -11.89 -6.21
C VAL A 163 7.73 -10.64 -5.58
N LYS A 164 7.94 -9.46 -6.15
CA LYS A 164 7.40 -8.19 -5.63
C LYS A 164 5.87 -8.14 -5.63
N THR A 165 5.23 -8.76 -6.61
CA THR A 165 3.77 -8.85 -6.65
C THR A 165 3.24 -9.62 -5.44
N ILE A 166 3.91 -10.72 -5.10
CA ILE A 166 3.48 -11.63 -4.03
C ILE A 166 3.81 -11.06 -2.65
N ILE A 167 4.95 -10.38 -2.51
CA ILE A 167 5.30 -9.58 -1.33
C ILE A 167 4.19 -8.56 -1.03
N GLN A 168 3.72 -7.84 -2.04
CA GLN A 168 2.66 -6.85 -1.86
C GLN A 168 1.32 -7.50 -1.53
N TRP A 169 1.01 -8.66 -2.13
CA TRP A 169 -0.19 -9.43 -1.78
C TRP A 169 -0.15 -9.86 -0.30
N LEU A 170 0.93 -10.50 0.14
CA LEU A 170 1.12 -10.92 1.53
C LEU A 170 0.95 -9.74 2.50
N ALA A 171 1.60 -8.62 2.23
CA ALA A 171 1.49 -7.41 3.04
C ALA A 171 0.06 -6.85 3.10
N ALA A 172 -0.63 -6.80 1.96
CA ALA A 172 -2.01 -6.30 1.88
C ALA A 172 -2.99 -7.21 2.64
N SER A 173 -2.86 -8.52 2.48
CA SER A 173 -3.66 -9.51 3.22
C SER A 173 -3.40 -9.44 4.73
N GLN A 174 -2.14 -9.31 5.14
CA GLN A 174 -1.80 -9.15 6.56
C GLN A 174 -2.34 -7.83 7.13
N ALA A 175 -2.35 -6.76 6.33
CA ALA A 175 -2.95 -5.47 6.69
C ALA A 175 -4.48 -5.43 6.59
N GLN A 176 -5.14 -6.57 6.33
CA GLN A 176 -6.60 -6.68 6.19
C GLN A 176 -7.18 -5.74 5.13
N ARG A 177 -6.46 -5.55 4.02
CA ARG A 177 -6.95 -4.80 2.88
C ARG A 177 -7.92 -5.66 2.07
N PRO A 178 -9.10 -5.14 1.71
CA PRO A 178 -10.14 -5.94 1.05
C PRO A 178 -9.73 -6.39 -0.37
N PHE A 179 -8.91 -5.60 -1.06
CA PHE A 179 -8.40 -5.94 -2.39
C PHE A 179 -7.08 -5.20 -2.70
N ILE A 180 -6.38 -5.70 -3.72
CA ILE A 180 -5.25 -5.03 -4.36
C ILE A 180 -5.58 -4.82 -5.85
N ALA A 181 -5.53 -3.58 -6.32
CA ALA A 181 -5.59 -3.23 -7.73
C ALA A 181 -4.15 -3.10 -8.25
N TYR A 182 -3.69 -4.12 -8.97
CA TYR A 182 -2.31 -4.22 -9.42
C TYR A 182 -2.18 -3.83 -10.91
N TYR A 183 -1.41 -2.77 -11.20
CA TYR A 183 -1.15 -2.29 -12.54
C TYR A 183 0.20 -2.80 -13.04
N THR A 184 0.17 -3.79 -13.95
CA THR A 184 1.37 -4.49 -14.46
C THR A 184 2.18 -3.68 -15.47
N PHE A 185 1.58 -2.62 -16.03
CA PHE A 185 2.18 -1.80 -17.09
C PHE A 185 2.65 -2.62 -18.32
N GLY A 186 1.94 -3.71 -18.63
CA GLY A 186 2.22 -4.55 -19.80
C GLY A 186 3.42 -5.49 -19.64
N LEU A 187 3.95 -5.67 -18.43
CA LEU A 187 5.13 -6.49 -18.19
C LEU A 187 4.86 -7.97 -18.49
N GLY A 188 5.64 -8.54 -19.41
CA GLY A 188 5.43 -9.90 -19.94
C GLY A 188 5.48 -11.00 -18.88
N GLU A 189 6.34 -10.86 -17.87
CA GLU A 189 6.50 -11.81 -16.76
C GLU A 189 5.19 -11.96 -15.94
N LEU A 190 4.38 -10.90 -15.88
CA LEU A 190 3.13 -10.87 -15.10
C LEU A 190 1.89 -11.24 -15.92
N GLN A 191 2.01 -11.66 -17.18
CA GLN A 191 0.87 -12.04 -18.01
C GLN A 191 0.02 -13.19 -17.43
N LYS A 192 0.60 -14.00 -16.55
CA LYS A 192 -0.08 -15.13 -15.91
C LYS A 192 -0.67 -14.78 -14.54
N LEU A 193 -0.57 -13.52 -14.11
CA LEU A 193 -0.94 -13.12 -12.76
C LEU A 193 -2.39 -13.47 -12.42
N ASP A 194 -3.34 -13.22 -13.33
CA ASP A 194 -4.75 -13.56 -13.10
C ASP A 194 -4.98 -15.07 -12.90
N LYS A 195 -4.29 -15.90 -13.70
CA LYS A 195 -4.38 -17.36 -13.59
C LYS A 195 -3.80 -17.86 -12.27
N VAL A 196 -2.65 -17.33 -11.88
CA VAL A 196 -2.01 -17.65 -10.59
C VAL A 196 -2.86 -17.17 -9.43
N ALA A 197 -3.46 -15.98 -9.53
CA ALA A 197 -4.32 -15.44 -8.49
C ALA A 197 -5.55 -16.34 -8.27
N CYS A 198 -6.25 -16.73 -9.34
CA CYS A 198 -7.35 -17.69 -9.27
C CYS A 198 -6.91 -19.04 -8.67
N TRP A 199 -5.71 -19.51 -9.02
CA TRP A 199 -5.19 -20.76 -8.48
C TRP A 199 -4.87 -20.66 -6.98
N ILE A 200 -4.17 -19.61 -6.52
CA ILE A 200 -3.87 -19.37 -5.10
C ILE A 200 -5.19 -19.30 -4.30
N LEU A 201 -6.18 -18.55 -4.80
CA LEU A 201 -7.48 -18.42 -4.13
C LEU A 201 -8.22 -19.77 -4.03
N SER A 202 -8.05 -20.68 -5.00
CA SER A 202 -8.66 -22.01 -4.95
C SER A 202 -8.01 -22.93 -3.91
N GLN A 203 -6.74 -22.69 -3.53
CA GLN A 203 -6.05 -23.48 -2.51
C GLN A 203 -6.51 -23.18 -1.08
N ARG A 204 -7.24 -22.07 -0.85
CA ARG A 204 -7.62 -21.59 0.50
C ARG A 204 -6.42 -21.38 1.43
N TRP A 205 -5.29 -20.96 0.86
CA TRP A 205 -4.07 -20.68 1.61
C TRP A 205 -4.21 -19.48 2.54
N THR A 206 -3.59 -19.60 3.71
CA THR A 206 -3.35 -18.47 4.61
C THR A 206 -2.19 -17.62 4.11
N VAL A 207 -1.99 -16.45 4.72
CA VAL A 207 -0.79 -15.62 4.49
C VAL A 207 0.50 -16.42 4.78
N GLY A 208 0.48 -17.26 5.81
CA GLY A 208 1.62 -18.10 6.18
C GLY A 208 1.95 -19.16 5.13
N ASP A 209 0.93 -19.79 4.53
CA ASP A 209 1.14 -20.81 3.50
C ASP A 209 1.78 -20.21 2.24
N LEU A 210 1.29 -19.07 1.77
CA LEU A 210 1.86 -18.37 0.62
C LEU A 210 3.27 -17.82 0.93
N TRP A 211 3.52 -17.37 2.16
CA TRP A 211 4.87 -17.01 2.61
C TRP A 211 5.83 -18.20 2.55
N ASN A 212 5.42 -19.37 3.05
CA ASN A 212 6.24 -20.57 3.01
C ASN A 212 6.61 -20.95 1.58
N MET A 213 5.66 -20.90 0.64
CA MET A 213 5.92 -21.12 -0.78
C MET A 213 6.93 -20.11 -1.36
N LEU A 214 6.82 -18.84 -0.97
CA LEU A 214 7.74 -17.79 -1.40
C LEU A 214 9.15 -17.99 -0.82
N VAL A 215 9.27 -18.41 0.43
CA VAL A 215 10.56 -18.70 1.08
C VAL A 215 11.21 -19.93 0.47
N GLU A 216 10.44 -21.00 0.23
CA GLU A 216 10.91 -22.19 -0.49
C GLU A 216 11.41 -21.81 -1.88
N TYR A 217 10.61 -21.03 -2.62
CA TYR A 217 11.00 -20.46 -3.92
C TYR A 217 12.36 -19.80 -3.88
N SER A 218 12.45 -18.83 -2.99
CA SER A 218 13.56 -17.91 -2.93
C SER A 218 14.83 -18.62 -2.46
N THR A 219 14.70 -19.61 -1.57
CA THR A 219 15.82 -20.45 -1.14
C THR A 219 16.42 -21.21 -2.32
N SER A 220 15.59 -21.93 -3.10
CA SER A 220 16.06 -22.69 -4.27
C SER A 220 16.63 -21.76 -5.36
N ARG A 221 15.97 -20.62 -5.61
CA ARG A 221 16.45 -19.59 -6.55
C ARG A 221 17.81 -19.03 -6.14
N SER A 222 18.00 -18.74 -4.85
CA SER A 222 19.26 -18.19 -4.32
C SER A 222 20.44 -19.17 -4.40
N LYS A 223 20.16 -20.48 -4.37
CA LYS A 223 21.15 -21.56 -4.56
C LYS A 223 21.41 -21.89 -6.02
N GLY A 224 20.62 -21.34 -6.95
CA GLY A 224 20.70 -21.66 -8.38
C GLY A 224 20.08 -23.01 -8.75
N GLU A 225 19.29 -23.61 -7.86
CA GLU A 225 18.61 -24.90 -8.08
C GLU A 225 17.41 -24.77 -9.03
N THR A 226 16.84 -23.56 -9.14
CA THR A 226 15.81 -23.24 -10.14
C THR A 226 16.15 -22.00 -10.93
N ASN A 227 15.80 -22.03 -12.22
CA ASN A 227 15.79 -20.85 -13.09
C ASN A 227 14.37 -20.47 -13.55
N VAL A 228 13.35 -21.12 -13.00
CA VAL A 228 11.94 -20.83 -13.30
C VAL A 228 11.44 -19.63 -12.49
N GLY A 229 10.58 -18.78 -13.07
CA GLY A 229 9.90 -17.70 -12.36
C GLY A 229 8.91 -18.21 -11.31
N PHE A 230 8.69 -17.47 -10.23
CA PHE A 230 7.81 -17.84 -9.14
C PHE A 230 6.37 -18.14 -9.58
N LEU A 231 5.80 -17.33 -10.47
CA LEU A 231 4.43 -17.54 -10.97
C LEU A 231 4.28 -18.87 -11.69
N LYS A 232 5.33 -19.32 -12.40
CA LYS A 232 5.33 -20.65 -13.02
C LYS A 232 5.64 -21.75 -12.02
N TRP A 233 6.49 -21.51 -11.02
CA TRP A 233 6.73 -22.46 -9.93
C TRP A 233 5.42 -22.84 -9.24
N LEU A 234 4.59 -21.85 -8.88
CA LEU A 234 3.36 -22.08 -8.13
C LEU A 234 2.36 -22.99 -8.85
N LEU A 235 2.30 -22.92 -10.18
CA LEU A 235 1.33 -23.71 -10.92
C LEU A 235 1.74 -25.20 -10.95
N PRO A 236 0.79 -26.14 -10.74
CA PRO A 236 1.07 -27.56 -10.86
C PRO A 236 1.74 -27.85 -12.20
N SER A 237 2.85 -28.58 -12.17
CA SER A 237 3.45 -29.11 -13.37
C SER A 237 2.43 -30.03 -14.05
N VAL A 238 1.92 -29.61 -15.21
CA VAL A 238 0.88 -30.28 -16.02
C VAL A 238 1.27 -31.73 -16.42
N TYR A 239 2.45 -32.21 -16.03
CA TYR A 239 2.99 -33.55 -16.34
C TYR A 239 3.11 -34.51 -15.14
N ALA A 240 2.58 -34.20 -13.95
CA ALA A 240 2.73 -35.07 -12.78
C ALA A 240 1.67 -36.17 -12.60
N HIS A 241 0.63 -36.26 -13.46
CA HIS A 241 -0.40 -37.31 -13.38
C HIS A 241 -0.60 -38.03 -14.72
N GLY A 242 0.41 -38.80 -15.12
CA GLY A 242 0.37 -39.67 -16.29
C GLY A 242 1.20 -40.95 -16.09
N SER A 243 1.07 -41.58 -14.92
CA SER A 243 1.61 -42.92 -14.67
C SER A 243 0.90 -43.53 -13.47
N GLY A 244 0.20 -44.64 -13.70
CA GLY A 244 -0.41 -45.44 -12.63
C GLY A 244 -1.91 -45.69 -12.80
N MET A 245 -2.33 -46.29 -13.90
CA MET A 245 -3.39 -47.30 -13.87
C MET A 245 -2.91 -48.46 -14.75
N ASP A 246 -2.48 -49.52 -14.07
CA ASP A 246 -2.41 -50.88 -14.59
C ASP A 246 -3.83 -51.39 -14.92
#